data_AF-N6X6H5-F1
#
_entry.id   AF-N6X6H5-F1
#
_cell.length_a   1.000
_cell.length_b   1.000
_cell.length_c   1.000
_cell.angle_alpha   90.00
_cell.angle_beta   90.00
_cell.angle_gamma   90.00
#
_symmetry.space_group_name_H-M   'P 1'
#
loop_
_entity.id
_entity.type
_entity.pdbx_description
1 polymer ?
#
loop_
_entity_poly.entity_id
_entity_poly.type
_entity_poly.pdbx_seq_one_letter_code
_entity_poly.pdbx_strand_id
1 'polypeptide(L)' 'MAATLICGLAIPFPLQAKELDPNECAALRAELRQITEAQRERSTPYLQDERKRVKDRMWTLKCEEMERRR' A
#
# COMPACT_ATOMS: atom_id res chain seq x y z
N MET A 1 -36.99 -37.31 17.51
CA MET A 1 -35.67 -37.96 17.38
C MET A 1 -35.17 -37.73 15.97
N ALA A 2 -33.95 -37.19 15.83
CA ALA A 2 -33.01 -37.28 14.70
C ALA A 2 -32.24 -35.95 14.61
N ALA A 3 -31.10 -35.93 15.30
CA ALA A 3 -30.02 -34.98 15.10
C ALA A 3 -29.23 -35.35 13.83
N THR A 4 -28.29 -34.46 13.44
CA THR A 4 -27.29 -34.55 12.34
C THR A 4 -27.84 -34.18 10.94
N LEU A 5 -27.22 -33.30 10.14
CA LEU A 5 -25.80 -33.20 9.81
C LEU A 5 -25.29 -31.76 9.59
N ILE A 6 -24.00 -31.64 9.91
CA ILE A 6 -23.07 -30.54 9.72
C ILE A 6 -22.81 -30.35 8.22
N CYS A 7 -23.04 -29.16 7.68
CA CYS A 7 -22.40 -28.71 6.43
C CYS A 7 -21.67 -27.39 6.72
N GLY A 8 -20.48 -27.53 7.30
CA GLY A 8 -19.48 -26.48 7.27
C GLY A 8 -19.08 -26.22 5.82
N LEU A 9 -19.65 -25.18 5.22
CA LEU A 9 -19.04 -24.55 4.05
C LEU A 9 -17.91 -23.68 4.58
N ALA A 10 -16.75 -24.32 4.77
CA ALA A 10 -15.48 -23.62 4.78
C ALA A 10 -15.34 -22.93 3.42
N ILE A 11 -15.77 -21.67 3.37
CA ILE A 11 -15.56 -20.80 2.23
C ILE A 11 -14.05 -20.79 2.00
N PRO A 12 -13.56 -21.22 0.83
CA PRO A 12 -12.13 -21.13 0.55
C PRO A 12 -11.79 -19.65 0.60
N PHE A 13 -11.00 -19.27 1.60
CA PHE A 13 -10.28 -18.00 1.62
C PHE A 13 -9.73 -17.79 0.21
N PRO A 14 -10.11 -16.72 -0.51
CA PRO A 14 -9.30 -16.34 -1.65
C PRO A 14 -7.95 -16.01 -1.03
N LEU A 15 -6.96 -16.86 -1.28
CA LEU A 15 -5.57 -16.47 -1.28
C LEU A 15 -5.50 -15.29 -2.23
N GLN A 16 -5.70 -14.08 -1.69
CA GLN A 16 -5.45 -12.82 -2.37
C GLN A 16 -3.95 -12.83 -2.62
N ALA A 17 -3.55 -13.48 -3.71
CA ALA A 17 -2.43 -13.02 -4.49
C ALA A 17 -2.77 -11.55 -4.71
N LYS A 18 -2.10 -10.68 -3.94
CA LYS A 18 -2.22 -9.23 -4.03
C LYS A 18 -1.84 -8.89 -5.46
N GLU A 19 -2.83 -8.90 -6.34
CA GLU A 19 -2.73 -8.19 -7.61
C GLU A 19 -2.34 -6.78 -7.21
N LEU A 20 -1.25 -6.33 -7.81
CA LEU A 20 -0.64 -5.05 -7.52
C LEU A 20 -1.69 -3.97 -7.77
N ASP A 21 -2.36 -3.51 -6.72
CA ASP A 21 -3.55 -2.67 -6.86
C ASP A 21 -3.10 -1.33 -7.45
N PRO A 22 -3.52 -0.96 -8.67
CA PRO A 22 -3.14 0.32 -9.27
C PRO A 22 -3.60 1.50 -8.42
N ASN A 23 -4.62 1.27 -7.58
CA ASN A 23 -5.10 2.19 -6.56
C ASN A 23 -4.11 2.41 -5.40
N GLU A 24 -3.37 1.38 -4.96
CA GLU A 24 -2.34 1.52 -3.91
C GLU A 24 -1.20 2.44 -4.39
N CYS A 25 -0.80 2.32 -5.66
CA CYS A 25 0.18 3.22 -6.26
C CYS A 25 -0.31 4.67 -6.36
N ALA A 26 -1.59 4.88 -6.69
CA ALA A 26 -2.18 6.21 -6.72
C ALA A 26 -2.24 6.85 -5.32
N ALA A 27 -2.62 6.05 -4.31
CA ALA A 27 -2.65 6.48 -2.91
C ALA A 27 -1.25 6.88 -2.41
N LEU A 28 -0.23 6.06 -2.64
CA LEU A 28 1.15 6.37 -2.24
C LEU A 28 1.72 7.59 -2.95
N ARG A 29 1.37 7.82 -4.23
CA ARG A 29 1.72 9.06 -4.93
C ARG A 29 1.08 10.28 -4.29
N ALA A 30 -0.19 10.18 -3.88
CA ALA A 30 -0.89 11.27 -3.20
C ALA A 30 -0.27 11.55 -1.82
N GLU A 31 0.06 10.51 -1.05
CA GLU A 31 0.75 10.61 0.23
C GLU A 31 2.12 11.29 0.07
N LEU A 32 2.89 10.92 -0.96
CA LEU A 32 4.18 11.55 -1.26
C LEU A 32 4.04 13.05 -1.59
N ARG A 33 2.98 13.45 -2.30
CA ARG A 33 2.69 14.86 -2.59
C ARG A 33 2.37 15.63 -1.31
N GLN A 34 1.51 15.09 -0.46
CA GLN A 34 1.17 15.70 0.83
C GLN A 34 2.40 15.89 1.72
N ILE A 35 3.27 14.89 1.81
CA ILE A 35 4.53 15.02 2.56
C ILE A 35 5.43 16.11 1.96
N THR A 36 5.47 16.21 0.63
CA THR A 36 6.27 17.25 -0.06
C THR A 36 5.72 18.65 0.21
N GLU A 37 4.39 18.81 0.24
CA GLU A 37 3.73 20.07 0.61
C GLU A 37 4.01 20.42 2.08
N ALA A 38 3.89 19.46 3.00
CA ALA A 38 4.24 19.64 4.40
C ALA A 38 5.73 19.99 4.59
N GLN A 39 6.63 19.39 3.80
CA GLN A 39 8.06 19.74 3.80
C GLN A 39 8.31 21.18 3.32
N ARG A 40 7.49 21.69 2.39
CA ARG A 40 7.59 23.06 1.88
C ARG A 40 7.19 24.08 2.95
N GLU A 41 6.17 23.76 3.74
CA GLU A 41 5.73 24.60 4.86
C GLU A 41 6.70 24.52 6.05
N ARG A 42 7.17 23.30 6.38
CA ARG A 42 8.10 23.07 7.47
C ARG A 42 8.94 21.82 7.24
N SER A 43 10.17 22.00 6.78
CA SER A 43 11.11 20.89 6.63
C SER A 43 11.52 20.37 8.01
N THR A 44 11.08 19.15 8.34
CA THR A 44 11.46 18.44 9.56
C THR A 44 12.08 17.10 9.20
N PRO A 45 13.01 16.58 10.03
CA PRO A 45 13.58 15.24 9.81
C PRO A 45 12.51 14.15 9.79
N TYR A 46 11.46 14.28 10.61
CA TYR A 46 10.31 13.37 10.59
C TYR A 46 9.67 13.25 9.20
N LEU A 47 9.41 14.37 8.53
CA LEU A 47 8.85 14.37 7.18
C LEU A 47 9.82 13.81 6.13
N GLN A 48 11.13 13.89 6.36
CA GLN A 48 12.13 13.26 5.48
C GLN A 48 12.08 11.74 5.59
N ASP A 49 11.95 11.22 6.82
CA ASP A 49 11.80 9.80 7.07
C ASP A 49 10.46 9.28 6.52
N GLU A 50 9.37 10.02 6.71
CA GLU A 50 8.05 9.67 6.15
C GLU A 50 8.11 9.59 4.62
N ARG A 51 8.73 10.58 3.96
CA ARG A 51 8.94 10.61 2.51
C ARG A 51 9.70 9.37 2.04
N LYS A 52 10.77 8.99 2.77
CA LYS A 52 11.57 7.81 2.44
C LYS A 52 10.74 6.52 2.56
N ARG A 53 9.95 6.37 3.63
CA ARG A 53 9.07 5.22 3.84
C ARG A 53 8.04 5.07 2.73
N VAL A 54 7.39 6.16 2.30
CA VAL A 54 6.42 6.13 1.21
C VAL A 54 7.10 5.72 -0.11
N LYS A 55 8.30 6.24 -0.39
CA LYS A 55 9.10 5.82 -1.56
C LYS A 55 9.48 4.34 -1.52
N ASP A 56 9.90 3.83 -0.37
CA ASP A 56 10.27 2.41 -0.20
C ASP A 56 9.06 1.49 -0.39
N ARG A 57 7.87 1.93 0.05
CA ARG A 57 6.60 1.22 -0.20
C ARG A 57 6.23 1.23 -1.68
N MET A 58 6.35 2.37 -2.36
CA MET A 58 6.13 2.47 -3.81
C MET A 58 7.07 1.56 -4.60
N TRP A 59 8.34 1.50 -4.17
CA TRP A 59 9.35 0.60 -4.73
C TRP A 59 8.97 -0.87 -4.57
N THR A 60 8.60 -1.26 -3.35
CA THR A 60 8.16 -2.63 -3.01
C THR A 60 6.95 -3.04 -3.85
N LEU A 61 6.01 -2.11 -4.06
CA LEU A 61 4.82 -2.32 -4.87
C LEU A 61 5.07 -2.10 -6.37
N LYS A 62 6.33 -1.97 -6.84
CA LYS A 62 6.67 -1.77 -8.25
C LYS A 62 5.79 -0.71 -8.95
N CYS A 63 5.39 0.32 -8.22
CA CYS A 63 4.66 1.44 -8.78
C CYS A 63 5.64 2.17 -9.73
N GLU A 64 5.52 1.91 -11.03
CA GLU A 64 6.48 2.16 -12.14
C GLU A 64 7.06 3.59 -12.30
N GLU A 65 7.03 4.48 -11.31
CA GLU A 65 7.35 5.91 -11.49
C GLU A 65 8.53 6.46 -10.69
N MET A 66 9.29 5.63 -9.96
CA MET A 66 10.35 6.18 -9.07
C MET A 66 11.78 5.85 -9.49
N GLU A 67 11.99 5.15 -10.61
CA GLU A 67 13.34 4.76 -11.08
C GLU A 67 13.73 5.29 -12.45
N ARG A 68 13.12 6.38 -12.94
CA ARG A 68 13.76 7.15 -14.03
C ARG A 68 14.80 8.13 -13.46
N ARG A 69 15.76 7.62 -12.70
CA ARG A 69 17.01 8.33 -12.34
C ARG A 69 18.20 7.36 -12.20
N ARG A 70 18.69 6.85 -13.32
CA ARG A 70 20.02 7.22 -13.83
C ARG A 70 20.21 6.78 -15.27
#